data_AF-A0A8J7UE55-F1
#
_entry.id   AF-A0A8J7UE55-F1
#
_cell.length_a   1.000
_cell.length_b   1.000
_cell.length_c   1.000
_cell.angle_alpha   90.00
_cell.angle_beta   90.00
_cell.angle_gamma   90.00
#
_symmetry.space_group_name_H-M   'P 1'
#
loop_
_entity.id
_entity.type
_entity.pdbx_description
1 polymer ?
#
loop_
_entity_poly.entity_id
_entity_poly.type
_entity_poly.pdbx_seq_one_letter_code
_entity_poly.pdbx_strand_id
1 'polypeptide(L)'
;MKAKPWLFLVSMLAVSTAHADLYNDTIICNLKKTSTYYEGDCYVPNQVNDLAVNFAGLNPQYAKPYAPDRRVNTRIKPSDKSVWVGAMQGRKVEDPTLFELVLNDKGAPIYGKLPYGWFNVRQAVVTDKTLSVAFDASRQTPPTDADLLIVREAKRLLAKESDWNRRCTRKCSNEDKTYSIFCAMMKAQENVLGKGNVHYRQPAMQAFRETLNTMGKGRFDKHRLMDWNNHPDTTFAEVRELFDVTEKNMLKWRKEAPAAR
;
A
#
# COMPACT_ATOMS: atom_id res chain seq x y z
N MET A 1 -20.37 41.70 55.33
CA MET A 1 -19.32 40.68 55.09
C MET A 1 -19.94 39.48 54.40
N LYS A 2 -19.69 39.27 53.11
CA LYS A 2 -20.10 38.05 52.37
C LYS A 2 -18.91 37.60 51.53
N ALA A 3 -18.40 36.41 51.86
CA ALA A 3 -17.23 35.80 51.25
C ALA A 3 -17.54 35.27 49.84
N LYS A 4 -16.60 35.48 48.91
CA LYS A 4 -16.62 34.87 47.55
C LYS A 4 -16.06 33.44 47.63
N PRO A 5 -16.62 32.47 46.91
CA PRO A 5 -16.06 31.13 46.85
C PRO A 5 -14.88 31.08 45.87
N TRP A 6 -13.80 30.42 46.29
CA TRP A 6 -12.67 30.07 45.44
C TRP A 6 -13.04 28.88 44.55
N LEU A 7 -12.89 29.05 43.22
CA LEU A 7 -12.86 27.93 42.29
C LEU A 7 -11.52 27.22 42.41
N PHE A 8 -11.52 25.97 42.86
CA PHE A 8 -10.40 25.05 42.68
C PHE A 8 -10.43 24.53 41.24
N LEU A 9 -9.46 24.94 40.42
CA LEU A 9 -9.15 24.26 39.17
C LEU A 9 -8.41 22.95 39.50
N VAL A 10 -9.10 21.83 39.33
CA VAL A 10 -8.44 20.52 39.26
C VAL A 10 -7.85 20.39 37.86
N SER A 11 -6.53 20.58 37.75
CA SER A 11 -5.79 20.30 36.52
C SER A 11 -5.75 18.80 36.31
N MET A 12 -6.57 18.27 35.39
CA MET A 12 -6.39 16.92 34.89
C MET A 12 -5.11 16.89 34.06
N LEU A 13 -4.03 16.37 34.64
CA LEU A 13 -2.85 15.95 33.90
C LEU A 13 -3.29 14.85 32.93
N ALA A 14 -3.44 15.22 31.66
CA ALA A 14 -3.57 14.27 30.58
C ALA A 14 -2.30 13.41 30.57
N VAL A 15 -2.45 12.13 30.88
CA VAL A 15 -1.39 11.14 30.66
C VAL A 15 -1.24 11.00 29.15
N SER A 16 -0.29 11.76 28.59
CA SER A 16 0.18 11.57 27.22
C SER A 16 0.80 10.18 27.15
N THR A 17 0.09 9.25 26.53
CA THR A 17 0.64 7.92 26.26
C THR A 17 1.68 8.03 25.15
N ALA A 18 2.94 8.22 25.54
CA ALA A 18 4.09 8.11 24.65
C ALA A 18 4.23 6.66 24.16
N HIS A 19 3.49 6.30 23.10
CA HIS A 19 3.69 5.06 22.33
C HIS A 19 4.53 5.31 21.07
N ALA A 20 5.15 6.48 20.94
CA ALA A 20 5.79 6.93 19.70
C ALA A 20 7.22 6.38 19.49
N ASP A 21 7.88 5.83 20.50
CA ASP A 21 9.34 5.58 20.46
C ASP A 21 9.76 4.15 20.04
N LEU A 22 8.85 3.29 19.59
CA LEU A 22 9.15 1.88 19.26
C LEU A 22 8.87 1.47 17.81
N TYR A 23 8.48 2.41 16.95
CA TYR A 23 8.17 2.11 15.55
C TYR A 23 9.33 2.50 14.62
N ASN A 24 10.03 1.49 14.08
CA ASN A 24 10.91 1.73 12.95
C ASN A 24 10.06 1.92 11.69
N ASP A 25 10.01 3.16 11.21
CA ASP A 25 9.25 3.55 10.02
C ASP A 25 10.11 3.60 8.75
N THR A 26 11.33 3.06 8.78
CA THR A 26 12.28 3.22 7.70
C THR A 26 12.69 1.87 7.13
N ILE A 27 12.50 1.68 5.83
CA ILE A 27 13.08 0.56 5.10
C ILE A 27 14.45 1.02 4.59
N ILE A 28 15.52 0.31 4.92
CA ILE A 28 16.89 0.67 4.53
C ILE A 28 17.47 -0.42 3.63
N CYS A 29 17.90 -0.04 2.43
CA CYS A 29 18.61 -0.91 1.50
C CYS A 29 20.06 -0.46 1.33
N ASN A 30 20.99 -1.40 1.46
CA ASN A 30 22.41 -1.18 1.20
C ASN A 30 22.91 -2.20 0.19
N LEU A 31 23.14 -1.73 -1.03
CA LEU A 31 23.43 -2.56 -2.19
C LEU A 31 24.82 -2.20 -2.75
N LYS A 32 25.56 -3.22 -3.19
CA LYS A 32 26.86 -3.08 -3.83
C LYS A 32 26.74 -3.37 -5.31
N LYS A 33 27.42 -2.59 -6.14
CA LYS A 33 27.44 -2.79 -7.58
C LYS A 33 28.21 -4.06 -7.93
N THR A 34 27.58 -4.93 -8.70
CA THR A 34 28.17 -6.07 -9.40
C THR A 34 28.37 -5.70 -10.87
N SER A 35 28.53 -6.65 -11.78
CA SER A 35 28.72 -6.34 -13.21
C SER A 35 27.51 -5.60 -13.82
N THR A 36 26.30 -5.99 -13.43
CA THR A 36 25.04 -5.53 -14.08
C THR A 36 24.01 -5.00 -13.09
N TYR A 37 24.13 -5.34 -11.80
CA TYR A 37 23.14 -5.02 -10.78
C TYR A 37 23.79 -4.28 -9.61
N TYR A 38 22.99 -3.60 -8.81
CA TYR A 38 23.28 -3.38 -7.40
C TYR A 38 22.60 -4.50 -6.62
N GLU A 39 23.35 -5.23 -5.79
CA GLU A 39 22.86 -6.37 -5.02
C GLU A 39 23.25 -6.24 -3.54
N GLY A 40 22.40 -6.71 -2.65
CA GLY A 40 22.63 -6.64 -1.21
C GLY A 40 21.36 -6.86 -0.43
N ASP A 41 21.25 -6.17 0.70
CA ASP A 41 20.19 -6.39 1.67
C ASP A 41 19.33 -5.14 1.86
N CYS A 42 18.03 -5.37 2.01
CA CYS A 42 17.11 -4.42 2.59
C CYS A 42 16.63 -4.91 3.95
N TYR A 43 16.55 -4.01 4.92
CA TYR A 43 15.98 -4.25 6.24
C TYR A 43 14.57 -3.69 6.24
N VAL A 44 13.59 -4.58 6.35
CA VAL A 44 12.16 -4.27 6.29
C VAL A 44 11.59 -4.33 7.70
N PRO A 45 11.07 -3.21 8.25
CA PRO A 45 10.46 -3.20 9.57
C PRO A 45 9.32 -4.20 9.69
N ASN A 46 9.13 -4.77 10.89
CA ASN A 46 8.15 -5.82 11.10
C ASN A 46 6.73 -5.42 10.65
N GLN A 47 6.31 -4.19 10.94
CA GLN A 47 4.98 -3.69 10.60
C GLN A 47 4.81 -3.51 9.08
N VAL A 48 5.87 -3.16 8.36
CA VAL A 48 5.89 -3.15 6.89
C VAL A 48 5.78 -4.57 6.36
N ASN A 49 6.58 -5.50 6.90
CA ASN A 49 6.54 -6.91 6.53
C ASN A 49 5.17 -7.55 6.83
N ASP A 50 4.49 -7.13 7.89
CA ASP A 50 3.14 -7.55 8.25
C ASP A 50 2.04 -6.88 7.44
N LEU A 51 2.39 -5.91 6.58
CA LEU A 51 1.47 -5.15 5.72
C LEU A 51 0.49 -4.31 6.55
N ALA A 52 0.96 -3.78 7.67
CA ALA A 52 0.20 -2.94 8.59
C ALA A 52 0.31 -1.45 8.25
N VAL A 53 1.19 -1.04 7.32
CA VAL A 53 1.35 0.34 6.90
C VAL A 53 0.37 0.67 5.77
N ASN A 54 -0.51 1.62 6.03
CA ASN A 54 -1.62 2.06 5.18
C ASN A 54 -1.40 3.51 4.69
N PHE A 55 -2.34 4.08 3.93
CA PHE A 55 -2.27 5.50 3.51
C PHE A 55 -2.30 6.49 4.68
N ALA A 56 -3.08 6.18 5.72
CA ALA A 56 -3.13 6.98 6.95
C ALA A 56 -1.96 6.69 7.92
N GLY A 57 -1.10 5.73 7.58
CA GLY A 57 0.03 5.28 8.39
C GLY A 57 -0.18 3.92 9.04
N LEU A 58 0.45 3.68 10.18
CA LEU A 58 0.42 2.39 10.87
C LEU A 58 -1.01 2.02 11.32
N ASN A 59 -1.48 0.86 10.91
CA ASN A 59 -2.72 0.27 11.40
C ASN A 59 -2.41 -0.72 12.55
N PRO A 60 -2.74 -0.36 13.81
CA PRO A 60 -2.41 -1.18 14.97
C PRO A 60 -3.15 -2.53 14.99
N GLN A 61 -4.26 -2.68 14.26
CA GLN A 61 -4.97 -3.96 14.15
C GLN A 61 -4.12 -5.05 13.51
N TYR A 62 -3.21 -4.66 12.59
CA TYR A 62 -2.35 -5.60 11.86
C TYR A 62 -0.90 -5.57 12.34
N ALA A 63 -0.52 -4.56 13.12
CA ALA A 63 0.81 -4.45 13.68
C ALA A 63 0.98 -5.49 14.80
N LYS A 64 1.87 -6.47 14.59
CA LYS A 64 2.26 -7.38 15.66
C LYS A 64 3.25 -6.71 16.63
N PRO A 65 3.34 -7.19 17.88
CA PRO A 65 4.37 -6.76 18.82
C PRO A 65 5.78 -6.86 18.22
N TYR A 66 6.68 -6.04 18.76
CA TYR A 66 8.04 -5.84 18.25
C TYR A 66 8.73 -7.15 17.87
N ALA A 67 9.15 -7.24 16.62
CA ALA A 67 10.00 -8.29 16.08
C ALA A 67 11.16 -7.60 15.33
N PRO A 68 12.34 -8.24 15.23
CA PRO A 68 13.46 -7.65 14.52
C PRO A 68 13.12 -7.38 13.05
N ASP A 69 13.76 -6.36 12.46
CA ASP A 69 13.64 -6.07 11.05
C ASP A 69 14.03 -7.28 10.20
N ARG A 70 13.22 -7.55 9.18
CA ARG A 70 13.48 -8.66 8.28
C ARG A 70 14.54 -8.25 7.26
N ARG A 71 15.65 -8.98 7.23
CA ARG A 71 16.64 -8.90 6.15
C ARG A 71 16.10 -9.57 4.89
N VAL A 72 16.11 -8.85 3.77
CA VAL A 72 15.61 -9.30 2.47
C VAL A 72 16.65 -9.05 1.38
N ASN A 73 17.11 -10.14 0.76
CA ASN A 73 18.01 -10.06 -0.39
C ASN A 73 17.31 -9.30 -1.53
N THR A 74 18.02 -8.32 -2.08
CA THR A 74 17.49 -7.40 -3.06
C THR A 74 18.51 -7.15 -4.16
N ARG A 75 18.03 -7.05 -5.40
CA ARG A 75 18.84 -6.61 -6.53
C ARG A 75 18.07 -5.62 -7.39
N ILE A 76 18.77 -4.65 -7.97
CA ILE A 76 18.19 -3.64 -8.86
C ILE A 76 19.18 -3.21 -9.92
N LYS A 77 18.70 -2.80 -11.08
CA LYS A 77 19.52 -2.18 -12.12
C LYS A 77 18.78 -1.00 -12.77
N PRO A 78 19.50 -0.03 -13.35
CA PRO A 78 18.89 0.94 -14.25
C PRO A 78 18.13 0.22 -15.37
N SER A 79 16.91 0.66 -15.66
CA SER A 79 16.10 0.16 -16.79
C SER A 79 16.02 1.23 -17.88
N ASP A 80 15.52 2.40 -17.51
CA ASP A 80 15.47 3.59 -18.36
C ASP A 80 15.73 4.86 -17.52
N LYS A 81 15.51 6.05 -18.11
CA LYS A 81 15.76 7.35 -17.47
C LYS A 81 14.81 7.65 -16.29
N SER A 82 13.68 6.95 -16.21
CA SER A 82 12.59 7.21 -15.27
C SER A 82 12.42 6.11 -14.22
N VAL A 83 12.92 4.90 -14.48
CA VAL A 83 12.77 3.78 -13.56
C VAL A 83 13.99 2.85 -13.52
N TRP A 84 14.32 2.41 -12.32
CA TRP A 84 15.21 1.27 -12.08
C TRP A 84 14.37 0.09 -11.64
N VAL A 85 14.72 -1.11 -12.11
CA VAL A 85 13.91 -2.32 -11.93
C VAL A 85 14.74 -3.45 -11.33
N GLY A 86 14.08 -4.29 -10.55
CA GLY A 86 14.75 -5.23 -9.68
C GLY A 86 13.81 -6.23 -9.03
N ALA A 87 14.36 -6.98 -8.07
CA ALA A 87 13.63 -7.98 -7.31
C ALA A 87 13.94 -7.85 -5.82
N MET A 88 12.89 -7.84 -5.02
CA MET A 88 12.89 -7.96 -3.56
C MET A 88 11.84 -9.01 -3.20
N GLN A 89 12.14 -9.90 -2.25
CA GLN A 89 11.19 -10.92 -1.80
C GLN A 89 10.02 -10.29 -1.06
N GLY A 90 8.79 -10.79 -1.28
CA GLY A 90 7.63 -10.37 -0.51
C GLY A 90 7.54 -11.00 0.90
N ARG A 91 6.42 -10.74 1.58
CA ARG A 91 6.14 -11.28 2.92
C ARG A 91 6.20 -12.81 2.90
N LYS A 92 5.66 -13.41 1.85
CA LYS A 92 5.65 -14.86 1.63
C LYS A 92 6.42 -15.24 0.37
N VAL A 93 6.81 -16.51 0.26
CA VAL A 93 7.56 -17.02 -0.89
C VAL A 93 6.73 -16.99 -2.18
N GLU A 94 5.40 -17.10 -2.06
CA GLU A 94 4.46 -17.00 -3.17
C GLU A 94 4.09 -15.56 -3.55
N ASP A 95 4.48 -14.56 -2.75
CA ASP A 95 4.26 -13.16 -3.12
C ASP A 95 5.17 -12.81 -4.30
N PRO A 96 4.66 -12.13 -5.34
CA PRO A 96 5.49 -11.68 -6.45
C PRO A 96 6.67 -10.83 -5.96
N THR A 97 7.84 -11.04 -6.57
CA THR A 97 9.00 -10.20 -6.31
C THR A 97 8.87 -8.88 -7.06
N LEU A 98 9.11 -7.77 -6.40
CA LEU A 98 9.13 -6.44 -7.02
C LEU A 98 10.13 -5.56 -6.31
N PHE A 99 10.97 -4.86 -7.08
CA PHE A 99 11.71 -3.73 -6.53
C PHE A 99 11.94 -2.70 -7.64
N GLU A 100 11.15 -1.63 -7.62
CA GLU A 100 11.34 -0.51 -8.55
C GLU A 100 11.68 0.76 -7.78
N LEU A 101 12.61 1.55 -8.33
CA LEU A 101 12.82 2.94 -7.93
C LEU A 101 12.35 3.84 -9.07
N VAL A 102 11.36 4.68 -8.80
CA VAL A 102 10.92 5.70 -9.74
C VAL A 102 11.73 6.95 -9.51
N LEU A 103 12.18 7.55 -10.60
CA LEU A 103 13.08 8.70 -10.61
C LEU A 103 12.34 9.97 -11.04
N ASN A 104 12.81 11.12 -10.58
CA ASN A 104 12.43 12.40 -11.18
C ASN A 104 13.26 12.71 -12.44
N ASP A 105 12.98 13.84 -13.09
CA ASP A 105 13.67 14.28 -14.31
C ASP A 105 15.18 14.50 -14.13
N LYS A 106 15.64 14.66 -12.89
CA LYS A 106 17.07 14.78 -12.54
C LYS A 106 17.72 13.42 -12.28
N GLY A 107 17.00 12.32 -12.45
CA GLY A 107 17.47 10.96 -12.20
C GLY A 107 17.56 10.57 -10.72
N ALA A 108 17.00 11.38 -9.80
CA ALA A 108 17.00 11.07 -8.38
C ALA A 108 15.77 10.22 -7.99
N PRO A 109 15.93 9.14 -7.20
CA PRO A 109 14.81 8.34 -6.73
C PRO A 109 13.84 9.15 -5.87
N ILE A 110 12.54 9.04 -6.16
CA ILE A 110 11.46 9.77 -5.46
C ILE A 110 10.53 8.84 -4.68
N TYR A 111 10.25 7.64 -5.18
CA TYR A 111 9.52 6.61 -4.45
C TYR A 111 9.89 5.22 -4.95
N GLY A 112 9.67 4.23 -4.10
CA GLY A 112 9.87 2.82 -4.42
C GLY A 112 8.55 2.07 -4.52
N LYS A 113 8.45 1.17 -5.50
CA LYS A 113 7.38 0.17 -5.55
C LYS A 113 7.94 -1.15 -5.03
N LEU A 114 7.46 -1.57 -3.86
CA LEU A 114 7.94 -2.75 -3.14
C LEU A 114 6.83 -3.82 -3.06
N PRO A 115 7.16 -5.07 -2.71
CA PRO A 115 6.15 -6.13 -2.52
C PRO A 115 5.21 -5.85 -1.34
N TYR A 116 5.63 -4.91 -0.47
CA TYR A 116 4.94 -4.50 0.75
C TYR A 116 4.00 -3.31 0.55
N GLY A 117 4.17 -2.53 -0.51
CA GLY A 117 3.51 -1.26 -0.71
C GLY A 117 4.40 -0.28 -1.47
N TRP A 118 3.90 0.93 -1.68
CA TRP A 118 4.66 2.00 -2.32
C TRP A 118 5.04 3.05 -1.28
N PHE A 119 6.29 3.48 -1.28
CA PHE A 119 6.85 4.32 -0.21
C PHE A 119 7.74 5.42 -0.79
N ASN A 120 7.66 6.62 -0.21
CA ASN A 120 8.50 7.74 -0.64
C ASN A 120 9.96 7.43 -0.31
N VAL A 121 10.87 7.88 -1.15
CA VAL A 121 12.31 7.86 -0.84
C VAL A 121 12.59 9.00 0.12
N ARG A 122 13.10 8.67 1.31
CA ARG A 122 13.56 9.63 2.32
C ARG A 122 14.98 10.11 2.00
N GLN A 123 15.83 9.19 1.57
CA GLN A 123 17.21 9.48 1.20
C GLN A 123 17.70 8.45 0.18
N ALA A 124 18.49 8.90 -0.79
CA ALA A 124 19.19 8.03 -1.73
C ALA A 124 20.63 8.52 -1.92
N VAL A 125 21.59 7.60 -1.85
CA VAL A 125 22.99 7.84 -2.20
C VAL A 125 23.38 6.81 -3.26
N VAL A 126 23.66 7.30 -4.47
CA VAL A 126 24.03 6.48 -5.62
C VAL A 126 25.47 6.80 -6.01
N THR A 127 26.32 5.79 -6.05
CA THR A 127 27.71 5.89 -6.52
C THR A 127 27.98 4.85 -7.62
N ASP A 128 29.18 4.89 -8.18
CA ASP A 128 29.68 3.86 -9.10
C ASP A 128 29.86 2.48 -8.44
N LYS A 129 29.82 2.39 -7.10
CA LYS A 129 30.07 1.15 -6.33
C LYS A 129 28.92 0.73 -5.42
N THR A 130 28.09 1.67 -5.00
CA THR A 130 27.06 1.44 -3.99
C THR A 130 25.77 2.16 -4.32
N LEU A 131 24.67 1.59 -3.88
CA LEU A 131 23.35 2.21 -3.81
C LEU A 131 22.86 2.04 -2.37
N SER A 132 22.70 3.15 -1.66
CA SER A 132 22.00 3.17 -0.38
C SER A 132 20.68 3.92 -0.56
N VAL A 133 19.56 3.31 -0.18
CA VAL A 133 18.25 3.95 -0.27
C VAL A 133 17.49 3.73 1.04
N ALA A 134 16.89 4.79 1.56
CA ALA A 134 16.01 4.75 2.71
C ALA A 134 14.62 5.20 2.26
N PHE A 135 13.60 4.39 2.56
CA PHE A 135 12.20 4.73 2.30
C PHE A 135 11.52 5.19 3.58
N ASP A 136 10.68 6.21 3.47
CA ASP A 136 9.71 6.59 4.48
C ASP A 136 8.52 5.63 4.41
N ALA A 137 8.51 4.67 5.33
CA ALA A 137 7.43 3.70 5.54
C ALA A 137 6.55 4.09 6.75
N SER A 138 6.48 5.37 7.10
CA SER A 138 5.46 5.87 8.04
C SER A 138 4.05 5.74 7.48
N ARG A 139 3.91 5.75 6.14
CA ARG A 139 2.66 5.56 5.38
C ARG A 139 2.96 5.16 3.93
N GLN A 140 1.97 4.61 3.24
CA GLN A 140 2.09 4.39 1.79
C GLN A 140 1.96 5.71 1.01
N THR A 141 2.57 5.76 -0.18
CA THR A 141 2.40 6.88 -1.12
C THR A 141 0.91 7.07 -1.40
N PRO A 142 0.41 8.32 -1.43
CA PRO A 142 -1.01 8.58 -1.68
C PRO A 142 -1.43 8.06 -3.06
N PRO A 143 -2.71 7.70 -3.25
CA PRO A 143 -3.22 7.31 -4.55
C PRO A 143 -3.05 8.41 -5.60
N THR A 144 -2.77 8.03 -6.84
CA THR A 144 -2.61 8.96 -7.97
C THR A 144 -3.92 9.15 -8.75
N ASP A 145 -3.93 10.03 -9.77
CA ASP A 145 -5.05 10.12 -10.71
C ASP A 145 -5.25 8.82 -11.49
N ALA A 146 -4.16 8.12 -11.85
CA ALA A 146 -4.25 6.81 -12.48
C ALA A 146 -4.92 5.78 -11.56
N ASP A 147 -4.66 5.83 -10.25
CA ASP A 147 -5.33 4.96 -9.29
C ASP A 147 -6.85 5.22 -9.23
N LEU A 148 -7.28 6.48 -9.25
CA LEU A 148 -8.71 6.82 -9.32
C LEU A 148 -9.34 6.31 -10.60
N LEU A 149 -8.66 6.45 -11.74
CA LEU A 149 -9.13 5.92 -13.02
C LEU A 149 -9.26 4.39 -12.97
N ILE A 150 -8.33 3.68 -12.33
CA ILE A 150 -8.42 2.23 -12.13
C ILE A 150 -9.69 1.87 -11.33
N VAL A 151 -9.97 2.56 -10.24
CA VAL A 151 -11.18 2.30 -9.43
C VAL A 151 -12.44 2.55 -10.23
N ARG A 152 -12.51 3.65 -10.99
CA ARG A 152 -13.65 3.99 -11.85
C ARG A 152 -13.84 2.98 -12.97
N GLU A 153 -12.76 2.54 -13.61
CA GLU A 153 -12.81 1.56 -14.68
C GLU A 153 -13.25 0.18 -14.15
N ALA A 154 -12.72 -0.26 -13.02
CA ALA A 154 -13.18 -1.49 -12.37
C ALA A 154 -14.65 -1.40 -11.94
N LYS A 155 -15.10 -0.23 -11.45
CA LYS A 155 -16.51 0.06 -11.17
C LYS A 155 -17.33 -0.07 -12.46
N ARG A 156 -16.84 0.39 -13.60
CA ARG A 156 -17.52 0.27 -14.89
C ARG A 156 -17.60 -1.19 -15.39
N LEU A 157 -16.55 -1.98 -15.18
CA LEU A 157 -16.55 -3.43 -15.50
C LEU A 157 -17.56 -4.23 -14.66
N LEU A 158 -17.97 -3.69 -13.50
CA LEU A 158 -18.98 -4.25 -12.60
C LEU A 158 -20.24 -3.37 -12.58
N ALA A 159 -20.73 -2.94 -13.75
CA ALA A 159 -21.82 -1.98 -13.85
C ALA A 159 -23.17 -2.55 -13.37
N LYS A 160 -23.42 -3.84 -13.63
CA LYS A 160 -24.64 -4.54 -13.21
C LYS A 160 -24.30 -5.86 -12.52
N GLU A 161 -25.26 -6.39 -11.76
CA GLU A 161 -25.07 -7.60 -10.97
C GLU A 161 -24.69 -8.82 -11.82
N SER A 162 -25.20 -8.91 -13.06
CA SER A 162 -24.83 -9.99 -13.98
C SER A 162 -23.38 -9.91 -14.48
N ASP A 163 -22.67 -8.80 -14.28
CA ASP A 163 -21.23 -8.71 -14.56
C ASP A 163 -20.40 -9.21 -13.37
N TRP A 164 -21.00 -9.40 -12.20
CA TRP A 164 -20.29 -9.73 -10.98
C TRP A 164 -20.17 -11.24 -10.75
N ASN A 165 -18.92 -11.72 -10.74
CA ASN A 165 -18.57 -13.08 -10.39
C ASN A 165 -18.30 -13.21 -8.87
N ARG A 166 -19.21 -13.88 -8.17
CA ARG A 166 -19.14 -14.17 -6.72
C ARG A 166 -18.21 -15.34 -6.37
N ARG A 167 -17.51 -15.93 -7.33
CA ARG A 167 -16.61 -17.08 -7.15
C ARG A 167 -15.18 -16.73 -7.53
N CYS A 168 -14.62 -15.75 -6.83
CA CYS A 168 -13.24 -15.30 -7.02
C CYS A 168 -12.25 -16.39 -6.61
N THR A 169 -11.38 -16.79 -7.54
CA THR A 169 -10.22 -17.66 -7.30
C THR A 169 -8.89 -16.89 -7.37
N ARG A 170 -8.96 -15.56 -7.58
CA ARG A 170 -7.84 -14.66 -7.93
C ARG A 170 -7.08 -15.04 -9.21
N LYS A 171 -7.60 -15.97 -10.00
CA LYS A 171 -7.14 -16.25 -11.35
C LYS A 171 -8.04 -15.47 -12.31
N CYS A 172 -7.46 -14.55 -13.07
CA CYS A 172 -8.20 -13.67 -13.96
C CYS A 172 -7.83 -14.02 -15.40
N SER A 173 -8.84 -14.27 -16.23
CA SER A 173 -8.66 -14.53 -17.66
C SER A 173 -8.88 -13.25 -18.46
N ASN A 174 -8.15 -13.11 -19.56
CA ASN A 174 -8.41 -12.05 -20.53
C ASN A 174 -9.75 -12.22 -21.26
N GLU A 175 -10.32 -13.43 -21.21
CA GLU A 175 -11.58 -13.78 -21.87
C GLU A 175 -12.81 -13.66 -20.94
N ASP A 176 -12.59 -13.37 -19.65
CA ASP A 176 -13.65 -13.25 -18.66
C ASP A 176 -14.73 -12.24 -19.11
N LYS A 177 -16.00 -12.66 -19.02
CA LYS A 177 -17.17 -11.79 -19.29
C LYS A 177 -17.82 -11.27 -18.03
N THR A 178 -17.50 -11.88 -16.90
CA THR A 178 -17.94 -11.50 -15.56
C THR A 178 -16.73 -11.48 -14.64
N TYR A 179 -16.66 -10.53 -13.73
CA TYR A 179 -15.46 -10.27 -12.93
C TYR A 179 -15.77 -10.37 -11.45
N SER A 180 -14.83 -10.95 -10.68
CA SER A 180 -14.78 -10.66 -9.25
C SER A 180 -14.23 -9.25 -9.03
N ILE A 181 -14.37 -8.69 -7.83
CA ILE A 181 -13.76 -7.39 -7.49
C ILE A 181 -12.25 -7.39 -7.78
N PHE A 182 -11.55 -8.47 -7.40
CA PHE A 182 -10.12 -8.62 -7.65
C PHE A 182 -9.81 -8.60 -9.16
N CYS A 183 -10.53 -9.37 -9.97
CA CYS A 183 -10.26 -9.44 -11.40
C CYS A 183 -10.70 -8.19 -12.17
N ALA A 184 -11.77 -7.52 -11.75
CA ALA A 184 -12.15 -6.22 -12.29
C ALA A 184 -11.04 -5.19 -12.08
N MET A 185 -10.42 -5.17 -10.88
CA MET A 185 -9.31 -4.27 -10.57
C MET A 185 -8.02 -4.62 -11.33
N MET A 186 -7.70 -5.91 -11.49
CA MET A 186 -6.55 -6.32 -12.31
C MET A 186 -6.76 -5.92 -13.77
N LYS A 187 -7.97 -6.11 -14.31
CA LYS A 187 -8.29 -5.71 -15.67
C LYS A 187 -8.26 -4.20 -15.86
N ALA A 188 -8.79 -3.45 -14.91
CA ALA A 188 -8.75 -1.99 -14.94
C ALA A 188 -7.31 -1.45 -14.89
N GLN A 189 -6.42 -2.08 -14.13
CA GLN A 189 -4.99 -1.74 -14.15
C GLN A 189 -4.38 -1.97 -15.54
N GLU A 190 -4.67 -3.08 -16.20
CA GLU A 190 -4.20 -3.30 -17.58
C GLU A 190 -4.72 -2.22 -18.53
N ASN A 191 -6.01 -1.87 -18.41
CA ASN A 191 -6.64 -0.88 -19.28
C ASN A 191 -6.06 0.53 -19.08
N VAL A 192 -5.70 0.90 -17.84
CA VAL A 192 -5.22 2.25 -17.50
C VAL A 192 -3.70 2.37 -17.60
N LEU A 193 -2.95 1.38 -17.12
CA LEU A 193 -1.48 1.42 -17.03
C LEU A 193 -0.79 0.67 -18.18
N GLY A 194 -1.54 -0.12 -18.96
CA GLY A 194 -1.00 -0.99 -19.99
C GLY A 194 -0.59 -2.37 -19.47
N LYS A 195 -0.49 -3.32 -20.40
CA LYS A 195 -0.08 -4.70 -20.12
C LYS A 195 1.35 -4.73 -19.58
N GLY A 196 1.57 -5.44 -18.48
CA GLY A 196 2.88 -5.54 -17.82
C GLY A 196 3.10 -4.55 -16.67
N ASN A 197 2.26 -3.52 -16.54
CA ASN A 197 2.33 -2.53 -15.46
C ASN A 197 1.32 -2.79 -14.33
N VAL A 198 0.75 -3.99 -14.28
CA VAL A 198 -0.25 -4.38 -13.28
C VAL A 198 0.45 -4.79 -12.00
N HIS A 199 -0.04 -4.27 -10.86
CA HIS A 199 0.51 -4.60 -9.56
C HIS A 199 -0.55 -4.91 -8.51
N TYR A 200 -0.40 -6.04 -7.81
CA TYR A 200 -1.32 -6.44 -6.74
C TYR A 200 -1.25 -5.52 -5.50
N ARG A 201 -0.17 -4.73 -5.36
CA ARG A 201 -0.02 -3.64 -4.37
C ARG A 201 -0.17 -2.23 -4.95
N GLN A 202 -0.69 -2.09 -6.16
CA GLN A 202 -1.10 -0.79 -6.68
C GLN A 202 -1.93 -0.03 -5.61
N PRO A 203 -1.72 1.28 -5.39
CA PRO A 203 -2.48 2.04 -4.40
C PRO A 203 -4.00 1.88 -4.56
N ALA A 204 -4.53 1.84 -5.78
CA ALA A 204 -5.93 1.50 -6.03
C ALA A 204 -6.36 0.17 -5.36
N MET A 205 -5.52 -0.87 -5.45
CA MET A 205 -5.78 -2.17 -4.82
C MET A 205 -5.58 -2.16 -3.30
N GLN A 206 -4.69 -1.34 -2.76
CA GLN A 206 -4.55 -1.17 -1.31
C GLN A 206 -5.75 -0.42 -0.73
N ALA A 207 -6.26 0.58 -1.45
CA ALA A 207 -7.42 1.37 -1.03
C ALA A 207 -8.65 0.51 -0.77
N PHE A 208 -8.93 -0.45 -1.66
CA PHE A 208 -9.99 -1.44 -1.45
C PHE A 208 -9.80 -2.27 -0.18
N ARG A 209 -8.57 -2.74 0.05
CA ARG A 209 -8.25 -3.55 1.23
C ARG A 209 -8.42 -2.74 2.51
N GLU A 210 -8.03 -1.47 2.50
CA GLU A 210 -8.20 -0.56 3.63
C GLU A 210 -9.67 -0.23 3.88
N THR A 211 -10.44 0.10 2.85
CA THR A 211 -11.88 0.35 2.98
C THR A 211 -12.62 -0.87 3.55
N LEU A 212 -12.23 -2.08 3.13
CA LEU A 212 -12.78 -3.32 3.67
C LEU A 212 -12.49 -3.53 5.17
N ASN A 213 -11.43 -2.95 5.73
CA ASN A 213 -11.20 -3.05 7.17
C ASN A 213 -12.36 -2.45 7.99
N THR A 214 -13.05 -1.46 7.43
CA THR A 214 -14.24 -0.84 8.04
C THR A 214 -15.54 -1.47 7.53
N MET A 215 -15.69 -1.64 6.21
CA MET A 215 -16.93 -2.13 5.60
C MET A 215 -17.13 -3.65 5.72
N GLY A 216 -16.05 -4.40 5.94
CA GLY A 216 -16.03 -5.85 5.79
C GLY A 216 -16.87 -6.62 6.79
N LYS A 217 -17.14 -6.04 7.96
CA LYS A 217 -17.95 -6.64 9.05
C LYS A 217 -17.54 -8.08 9.39
N GLY A 218 -16.23 -8.37 9.36
CA GLY A 218 -15.69 -9.71 9.69
C GLY A 218 -15.90 -10.78 8.60
N ARG A 219 -16.37 -10.43 7.40
CA ARG A 219 -16.64 -11.36 6.29
C ARG A 219 -15.40 -11.75 5.47
N PHE A 220 -14.22 -11.75 6.08
CA PHE A 220 -12.97 -12.16 5.44
C PHE A 220 -11.95 -12.63 6.46
N ASP A 221 -10.96 -13.40 5.98
CA ASP A 221 -9.83 -13.85 6.77
C ASP A 221 -8.52 -13.58 6.00
N LYS A 222 -7.99 -14.59 5.33
CA LYS A 222 -6.66 -14.58 4.71
C LYS A 222 -6.54 -13.67 3.48
N HIS A 223 -7.60 -13.59 2.67
CA HIS A 223 -7.58 -12.91 1.38
C HIS A 223 -8.74 -11.90 1.27
N ARG A 224 -8.76 -10.90 2.16
CA ARG A 224 -9.71 -9.75 2.24
C ARG A 224 -10.65 -9.57 1.05
N LEU A 225 -10.12 -9.19 -0.13
CA LEU A 225 -10.93 -8.95 -1.33
C LEU A 225 -11.61 -10.20 -1.91
N MET A 226 -10.93 -11.34 -1.92
CA MET A 226 -11.47 -12.61 -2.40
C MET A 226 -12.55 -13.12 -1.44
N ASP A 227 -12.23 -13.16 -0.14
CA ASP A 227 -13.13 -13.74 0.86
C ASP A 227 -14.41 -12.91 0.97
N TRP A 228 -14.29 -11.58 1.02
CA TRP A 228 -15.45 -10.70 1.07
C TRP A 228 -16.29 -10.77 -0.21
N ASN A 229 -15.65 -10.84 -1.39
CA ASN A 229 -16.37 -11.03 -2.66
C ASN A 229 -17.18 -12.34 -2.68
N ASN A 230 -16.64 -13.41 -2.10
CA ASN A 230 -17.23 -14.74 -2.14
C ASN A 230 -18.22 -15.02 -1.01
N HIS A 231 -18.28 -14.13 -0.01
CA HIS A 231 -19.14 -14.33 1.14
C HIS A 231 -20.63 -14.38 0.72
N PRO A 232 -21.43 -15.32 1.25
CA PRO A 232 -22.84 -15.46 0.89
C PRO A 232 -23.66 -14.20 1.16
N ASP A 233 -23.31 -13.47 2.22
CA ASP A 233 -24.02 -12.24 2.61
C ASP A 233 -23.55 -10.98 1.88
N THR A 234 -22.49 -11.05 1.06
CA THR A 234 -22.08 -9.87 0.27
C THR A 234 -23.09 -9.66 -0.85
N THR A 235 -23.64 -8.44 -0.91
CA THR A 235 -24.63 -8.06 -1.95
C THR A 235 -23.99 -7.22 -3.04
N PHE A 236 -24.57 -7.20 -4.24
CA PHE A 236 -24.08 -6.34 -5.31
C PHE A 236 -24.16 -4.85 -4.92
N ALA A 237 -25.18 -4.43 -4.18
CA ALA A 237 -25.29 -3.07 -3.68
C ALA A 237 -24.08 -2.68 -2.78
N GLU A 238 -23.67 -3.56 -1.86
CA GLU A 238 -22.46 -3.36 -1.05
C GLU A 238 -21.19 -3.33 -1.91
N VAL A 239 -21.12 -4.13 -2.98
CA VAL A 239 -20.00 -4.06 -3.93
C VAL A 239 -19.93 -2.67 -4.56
N ARG A 240 -21.05 -2.13 -5.04
CA ARG A 240 -21.11 -0.77 -5.61
C ARG A 240 -20.70 0.29 -4.61
N GLU A 241 -21.22 0.19 -3.38
CA GLU A 241 -20.88 1.09 -2.28
C GLU A 241 -19.38 1.03 -1.95
N LEU A 242 -18.77 -0.16 -1.98
CA LEU A 242 -17.34 -0.32 -1.75
C LEU A 242 -16.49 0.47 -2.75
N PHE A 243 -16.90 0.54 -4.03
CA PHE A 243 -16.23 1.39 -5.03
C PHE A 243 -16.37 2.87 -4.68
N ASP A 244 -17.58 3.32 -4.33
CA ASP A 244 -17.86 4.72 -4.00
C ASP A 244 -17.11 5.19 -2.74
N VAL A 245 -17.14 4.40 -1.69
CA VAL A 245 -16.43 4.69 -0.44
C VAL A 245 -14.91 4.64 -0.66
N THR A 246 -14.41 3.66 -1.43
CA THR A 246 -12.99 3.60 -1.78
C THR A 246 -12.54 4.85 -2.53
N GLU A 247 -13.26 5.27 -3.57
CA GLU A 247 -12.92 6.47 -4.32
C GLU A 247 -12.91 7.73 -3.42
N LYS A 248 -13.93 7.87 -2.57
CA LYS A 248 -14.01 8.97 -1.59
C LYS A 248 -12.81 8.97 -0.63
N ASN A 249 -12.42 7.79 -0.12
CA ASN A 249 -11.27 7.65 0.77
C ASN A 249 -9.96 8.01 0.05
N MET A 250 -9.79 7.59 -1.21
CA MET A 250 -8.62 7.94 -2.02
C MET A 250 -8.50 9.46 -2.21
N LEU A 251 -9.60 10.14 -2.50
CA LEU A 251 -9.63 11.61 -2.60
C LEU A 251 -9.27 12.29 -1.28
N LYS A 252 -9.69 11.72 -0.14
CA LYS A 252 -9.29 12.20 1.19
C LYS A 252 -7.79 12.03 1.42
N TRP A 253 -7.25 10.83 1.23
CA TRP A 253 -5.83 10.54 1.46
C TRP A 253 -4.90 11.36 0.56
N ARG A 254 -5.33 11.69 -0.66
CA ARG A 254 -4.59 12.61 -1.54
C ARG A 254 -4.45 14.02 -0.96
N LYS A 255 -5.49 14.53 -0.29
CA LYS A 255 -5.48 15.87 0.33
C LYS A 255 -4.69 15.90 1.63
N GLU A 256 -4.70 14.79 2.36
CA GLU A 256 -4.00 14.63 3.65
C GLU A 256 -2.54 14.20 3.47
N ALA A 257 -2.12 13.92 2.24
CA ALA A 257 -0.74 13.60 1.94
C ALA A 257 0.15 14.81 2.25
N PRO A 258 1.20 14.65 3.08
CA PRO A 258 2.17 15.71 3.26
C PRO A 258 2.79 16.06 1.91
N ALA A 259 3.01 17.35 1.66
CA ALA A 259 3.72 17.80 0.46
C ALA A 259 5.07 17.06 0.37
N ALA A 260 5.38 16.53 -0.82
CA ALA A 260 6.68 15.94 -1.07
C ALA A 260 7.75 16.99 -0.76
N ARG A 261 8.60 16.71 0.25
CA ARG A 261 9.72 17.57 0.62
C ARG A 261 10.86 17.40 -0.36
#